data_AF-A0A9X6B462-F1
#
_entry.id   AF-A0A9X6B462-F1
#
_cell.length_a   1.000
_cell.length_b   1.000
_cell.length_c   1.000
_cell.angle_alpha   90.00
_cell.angle_beta   90.00
_cell.angle_gamma   90.00
#
_symmetry.space_group_name_H-M   'P 1'
#
loop_
_entity.id
_entity.type
_entity.pdbx_description
1 polymer ?
#
loop_
_entity_poly.entity_id
_entity_poly.type
_entity_poly.pdbx_seq_one_letter_code
_entity_poly.pdbx_strand_id
1 'polypeptide(L)'
;KSAQVSREQPMMLNISTAGKGSSSVGMRVYKLAKEALEKDNDDPLFVAIWEPNKGYDWTDRTVWEMVNPNIGVSVTMEQLENEYKKAQQSAHSKAEFLSKHLNVFVNGADNYFEQDQVEHILVEDLGDLTGETCFIGLDLSKTTDLTCVSLNFPTHDEEGTSILKVKQMYFLPNENLDFREKEDNVPYTSMVERGFATFCDGKMIDQDQVMEYILTCMELYDIQQINYDPAMSQKLIEKLENLGLECIAVNQYPNVMNAMLDDAERLMYEKRVFTDNPLFVYCALNVVVVTNINGMKAPSKRQSKKKIDGFVAFLVAHKETMMVMDDVSEEGMDALIDEIYR
;
A
#
# COMPACT_ATOMS: atom_id res chain seq x y z
N LYS A 1 21.95 -16.78 -7.05
CA LYS A 1 22.74 -17.81 -6.31
C LYS A 1 23.11 -19.05 -7.17
N SER A 2 22.43 -19.37 -8.29
CA SER A 2 22.71 -20.60 -9.08
C SER A 2 24.15 -20.72 -9.64
N ALA A 3 24.80 -19.63 -10.02
CA ALA A 3 26.18 -19.64 -10.54
C ALA A 3 27.27 -19.94 -9.50
N GLN A 4 26.93 -19.99 -8.20
CA GLN A 4 27.89 -20.23 -7.12
C GLN A 4 28.08 -21.71 -6.80
N VAL A 5 27.13 -22.57 -7.17
CA VAL A 5 27.12 -24.01 -6.84
C VAL A 5 28.27 -24.77 -7.54
N SER A 6 28.82 -24.22 -8.62
CA SER A 6 29.93 -24.81 -9.38
C SER A 6 31.32 -24.42 -8.87
N ARG A 7 31.44 -23.65 -7.78
CA ARG A 7 32.72 -23.17 -7.23
C ARG A 7 32.94 -23.70 -5.82
N GLU A 8 34.17 -24.11 -5.50
CA GLU A 8 34.53 -24.61 -4.16
C GLU A 8 34.47 -23.52 -3.08
N GLN A 9 34.76 -22.26 -3.43
CA GLN A 9 34.73 -21.11 -2.50
C GLN A 9 34.06 -19.89 -3.16
N PRO A 10 32.73 -19.89 -3.32
CA PRO A 10 32.02 -18.78 -3.93
C PRO A 10 31.90 -17.60 -2.95
N MET A 11 32.27 -16.40 -3.38
CA MET A 11 32.03 -15.15 -2.64
C MET A 11 31.09 -14.25 -3.43
N MET A 12 30.10 -13.65 -2.75
CA MET A 12 29.22 -12.62 -3.30
C MET A 12 29.30 -11.39 -2.41
N LEU A 13 29.60 -10.24 -3.02
CA LEU A 13 29.58 -8.95 -2.36
C LEU A 13 28.39 -8.17 -2.91
N ASN A 14 27.45 -7.83 -2.02
CA ASN A 14 26.32 -6.97 -2.34
C ASN A 14 26.54 -5.62 -1.65
N ILE A 15 26.64 -4.56 -2.43
CA ILE A 15 26.65 -3.18 -1.93
C ILE A 15 25.33 -2.52 -2.34
N SER A 16 24.69 -1.83 -1.41
CA SER A 16 23.45 -1.12 -1.67
C SER A 16 23.37 0.12 -0.80
N THR A 17 22.58 1.09 -1.25
CA THR A 17 22.19 2.27 -0.49
C THR A 17 20.67 2.30 -0.44
N ALA A 18 20.10 2.88 0.60
CA ALA A 18 18.67 3.11 0.68
C ALA A 18 18.19 3.89 -0.55
N GLY A 19 17.09 3.44 -1.13
CA GLY A 19 16.56 3.97 -2.38
C GLY A 19 15.32 4.84 -2.19
N LYS A 20 14.91 5.49 -3.28
CA LYS A 20 13.59 6.12 -3.41
C LYS A 20 12.56 5.05 -3.80
N GLY A 21 11.55 4.86 -2.94
CA GLY A 21 10.50 3.86 -3.11
C GLY A 21 10.88 2.47 -2.58
N SER A 22 9.90 1.78 -2.00
CA SER A 22 10.00 0.50 -1.27
C SER A 22 10.22 -0.72 -2.18
N SER A 23 11.23 -0.68 -3.05
CA SER A 23 11.42 -1.71 -4.06
C SER A 23 12.09 -2.99 -3.50
N SER A 24 11.27 -4.05 -3.44
CA SER A 24 11.37 -5.43 -2.94
C SER A 24 12.62 -6.31 -3.18
N VAL A 25 13.70 -5.85 -3.84
CA VAL A 25 14.97 -6.62 -3.85
C VAL A 25 15.95 -6.05 -2.85
N GLY A 26 16.24 -4.75 -2.93
CA GLY A 26 17.06 -4.06 -1.93
C GLY A 26 16.43 -4.19 -0.54
N MET A 27 15.11 -3.95 -0.46
CA MET A 27 14.38 -4.10 0.80
C MET A 27 14.33 -5.54 1.30
N ARG A 28 14.25 -6.54 0.41
CA ARG A 28 14.25 -7.96 0.79
C ARG A 28 15.62 -8.42 1.27
N VAL A 29 16.69 -8.02 0.57
CA VAL A 29 18.06 -8.27 1.02
C VAL A 29 18.30 -7.59 2.37
N TYR A 30 17.83 -6.36 2.55
CA TYR A 30 17.92 -5.64 3.81
C TYR A 30 17.11 -6.33 4.94
N LYS A 31 15.85 -6.74 4.70
CA LYS A 31 15.04 -7.49 5.68
C LYS A 31 15.69 -8.81 6.07
N LEU A 32 16.16 -9.59 5.08
CA LEU A 32 16.90 -10.84 5.33
C LEU A 32 18.18 -10.59 6.13
N ALA A 33 18.90 -9.51 5.82
CA ALA A 33 20.12 -9.12 6.52
C ALA A 33 19.83 -8.71 7.97
N LYS A 34 18.74 -7.98 8.22
CA LYS A 34 18.26 -7.63 9.56
C LYS A 34 17.88 -8.85 10.38
N GLU A 35 17.08 -9.76 9.80
CA GLU A 35 16.69 -11.00 10.46
C GLU A 35 17.90 -11.88 10.79
N ALA A 36 18.87 -11.96 9.89
CA ALA A 36 20.11 -12.70 10.13
C ALA A 36 20.93 -12.11 11.28
N LEU A 37 21.02 -10.77 11.37
CA LEU A 37 21.66 -10.08 12.49
C LEU A 37 20.93 -10.30 13.83
N GLU A 38 19.59 -10.35 13.81
CA GLU A 38 18.80 -10.59 15.02
C GLU A 38 18.86 -12.04 15.50
N LYS A 39 18.85 -13.00 14.57
CA LYS A 39 18.84 -14.44 14.88
C LYS A 39 20.24 -15.03 15.06
N ASP A 40 21.27 -14.39 14.51
CA ASP A 40 22.68 -14.80 14.54
C ASP A 40 22.87 -16.29 14.18
N ASN A 41 22.30 -16.71 13.04
CA ASN A 41 22.14 -18.12 12.69
C ASN A 41 22.60 -18.52 11.27
N ASP A 42 23.37 -17.67 10.58
CA ASP A 42 23.87 -17.92 9.22
C ASP A 42 25.38 -17.59 9.11
N ASP A 43 26.24 -18.49 9.64
CA ASP A 43 27.71 -18.33 9.67
C ASP A 43 28.37 -17.94 8.32
N PRO A 44 27.91 -18.42 7.15
CA PRO A 44 28.44 -17.99 5.85
C PRO A 44 28.13 -16.53 5.45
N LEU A 45 27.22 -15.85 6.15
CA LEU A 45 26.74 -14.52 5.80
C LEU A 45 27.38 -13.44 6.70
N PHE A 46 28.09 -12.50 6.08
CA PHE A 46 28.53 -11.28 6.74
C PHE A 46 27.61 -10.11 6.39
N VAL A 47 27.07 -9.43 7.41
CA VAL A 47 26.19 -8.27 7.26
C VAL A 47 26.79 -7.06 7.96
N ALA A 48 26.87 -5.94 7.25
CA ALA A 48 27.15 -4.63 7.83
C ALA A 48 26.14 -3.61 7.29
N ILE A 49 25.41 -2.97 8.20
CA ILE A 49 24.39 -1.97 7.89
C ILE A 49 24.71 -0.71 8.68
N TRP A 50 24.80 0.42 7.99
CA TRP A 50 24.94 1.74 8.59
C TRP A 50 23.67 2.52 8.34
N GLU A 51 22.88 2.73 9.38
CA GLU A 51 21.61 3.42 9.31
C GLU A 51 21.31 4.08 10.66
N PRO A 52 20.42 5.07 10.70
CA PRO A 52 20.13 5.77 11.93
C PRO A 52 19.18 4.97 12.83
N ASN A 53 19.24 5.25 14.14
CA ASN A 53 18.28 4.68 15.10
C ASN A 53 16.86 5.21 14.85
N LYS A 54 15.84 4.47 15.33
CA LYS A 54 14.45 4.97 15.30
C LYS A 54 14.34 6.33 16.00
N GLY A 55 13.57 7.25 15.42
CA GLY A 55 13.38 8.61 15.96
C GLY A 55 14.58 9.53 15.80
N TYR A 56 15.50 9.23 14.88
CA TYR A 56 16.66 10.08 14.61
C TYR A 56 16.27 11.49 14.16
N ASP A 57 17.09 12.47 14.53
CA ASP A 57 17.05 13.81 13.96
C ASP A 57 18.00 13.88 12.76
N TRP A 58 17.43 14.00 11.56
CA TRP A 58 18.22 14.09 10.32
C TRP A 58 19.07 15.36 10.23
N THR A 59 18.85 16.35 11.10
CA THR A 59 19.65 17.56 11.20
C THR A 59 20.84 17.42 12.15
N ASP A 60 20.90 16.34 12.95
CA ASP A 60 22.01 16.09 13.87
C ASP A 60 23.23 15.52 13.13
N ARG A 61 24.39 16.18 13.29
CA ARG A 61 25.66 15.77 12.66
C ARG A 61 26.20 14.48 13.27
N THR A 62 25.84 14.17 14.52
CA THR A 62 26.25 12.90 15.14
C THR A 62 25.59 11.69 14.44
N VAL A 63 24.35 11.86 13.96
CA VAL A 63 23.65 10.88 13.12
C VAL A 63 24.38 10.72 11.79
N TRP A 64 24.90 11.80 11.21
CA TRP A 64 25.62 11.75 9.93
C TRP A 64 26.92 10.97 10.07
N GLU A 65 27.68 11.20 11.14
CA GLU A 65 28.91 10.44 11.44
C GLU A 65 28.62 8.96 11.68
N MET A 66 27.55 8.64 12.40
CA MET A 66 27.15 7.26 12.70
C MET A 66 26.89 6.43 11.44
N VAL A 67 26.22 7.02 10.45
CA VAL A 67 25.78 6.31 9.24
C VAL A 67 26.77 6.40 8.08
N ASN A 68 27.84 7.19 8.21
CA ASN A 68 28.90 7.35 7.22
C ASN A 68 30.24 6.82 7.77
N PRO A 69 30.48 5.50 7.79
CA PRO A 69 31.65 4.89 8.44
C PRO A 69 33.00 5.30 7.84
N ASN A 70 33.00 5.87 6.63
CA ASN A 70 34.19 6.31 5.93
C ASN A 70 34.30 7.85 5.85
N ILE A 71 33.64 8.56 6.78
CA ILE A 71 33.73 10.01 6.91
C ILE A 71 35.17 10.43 7.21
N GLY A 72 35.65 11.48 6.54
CA GLY A 72 37.05 11.92 6.59
C GLY A 72 37.98 11.20 5.61
N VAL A 73 37.52 10.16 4.91
CA VAL A 73 38.31 9.43 3.89
C VAL A 73 37.70 9.59 2.50
N SER A 74 36.47 9.08 2.28
CA SER A 74 35.79 9.17 0.97
C SER A 74 34.69 10.23 0.90
N VAL A 75 34.14 10.60 2.06
CA VAL A 75 33.13 11.66 2.21
C VAL A 75 33.59 12.58 3.33
N THR A 76 33.50 13.89 3.15
CA THR A 76 33.85 14.86 4.21
C THR A 76 32.59 15.47 4.83
N MET A 77 32.70 15.91 6.09
CA MET A 77 31.60 16.62 6.76
C MET A 77 31.18 17.88 5.97
N GLU A 78 32.13 18.59 5.36
CA GLU A 78 31.86 19.75 4.50
C GLU A 78 30.98 19.39 3.29
N GLN A 79 31.22 18.25 2.64
CA GLN A 79 30.38 17.78 1.54
C GLN A 79 28.96 17.47 2.02
N LEU A 80 28.82 16.79 3.16
CA LEU A 80 27.51 16.51 3.76
C LEU A 80 26.76 17.78 4.15
N GLU A 81 27.45 18.78 4.71
CA GLU A 81 26.84 20.08 5.01
C GLU A 81 26.35 20.81 3.75
N ASN A 82 27.09 20.72 2.65
CA ASN A 82 26.68 21.32 1.38
C ASN A 82 25.46 20.62 0.78
N GLU A 83 25.40 19.28 0.82
CA GLU A 83 24.21 18.53 0.42
C GLU A 83 23.03 18.78 1.35
N TYR A 84 23.26 18.90 2.67
CA TYR A 84 22.25 19.29 3.64
C TYR A 84 21.63 20.67 3.34
N LYS A 85 22.46 21.67 3.01
CA LYS A 85 21.96 23.00 2.60
C LYS A 85 21.05 22.93 1.38
N LYS A 86 21.35 22.06 0.40
CA LYS A 86 20.46 21.80 -0.74
C LYS A 86 19.19 21.07 -0.29
N ALA A 87 19.31 20.14 0.64
CA ALA A 87 18.20 19.39 1.22
C ALA A 87 17.15 20.30 1.87
N GLN A 88 17.57 21.42 2.48
CA GLN A 88 16.69 22.43 3.06
C GLN A 88 15.85 23.21 2.03
N GLN A 89 16.18 23.13 0.73
CA GLN A 89 15.52 23.92 -0.30
C GLN A 89 14.27 23.26 -0.89
N SER A 90 14.13 21.93 -0.78
CA SER A 90 12.94 21.22 -1.28
C SER A 90 12.77 19.84 -0.63
N ALA A 91 11.54 19.34 -0.61
CA ALA A 91 11.24 17.96 -0.19
C ALA A 91 12.00 16.92 -1.04
N HIS A 92 12.17 17.17 -2.34
CA HIS A 92 12.94 16.31 -3.24
C HIS A 92 14.40 16.20 -2.84
N SER A 93 15.03 17.34 -2.55
CA SER A 93 16.42 17.40 -2.09
C SER A 93 16.57 16.78 -0.70
N LYS A 94 15.57 16.96 0.19
CA LYS A 94 15.52 16.28 1.50
C LYS A 94 15.49 14.77 1.33
N ALA A 95 14.62 14.24 0.48
CA ALA A 95 14.56 12.81 0.18
C ALA A 95 15.87 12.27 -0.41
N GLU A 96 16.51 13.01 -1.33
CA GLU A 96 17.85 12.65 -1.84
C GLU A 96 18.88 12.59 -0.72
N PHE A 97 18.89 13.56 0.19
CA PHE A 97 19.84 13.59 1.30
C PHE A 97 19.62 12.42 2.27
N LEU A 98 18.36 12.19 2.68
CA LEU A 98 17.99 11.09 3.57
C LEU A 98 18.39 9.72 2.97
N SER A 99 18.07 9.48 1.71
CA SER A 99 18.39 8.20 1.04
C SER A 99 19.88 8.02 0.77
N LYS A 100 20.55 8.99 0.17
CA LYS A 100 21.93 8.84 -0.31
C LYS A 100 22.99 9.08 0.76
N HIS A 101 22.69 9.90 1.77
CA HIS A 101 23.68 10.30 2.76
C HIS A 101 23.37 9.80 4.16
N LEU A 102 22.09 9.57 4.49
CA LEU A 102 21.72 8.99 5.80
C LEU A 102 21.26 7.53 5.71
N ASN A 103 21.25 6.94 4.51
CA ASN A 103 20.83 5.56 4.27
C ASN A 103 19.41 5.25 4.78
N VAL A 104 18.49 6.20 4.62
CA VAL A 104 17.08 6.08 4.99
C VAL A 104 16.24 5.80 3.76
N PHE A 105 15.42 4.75 3.80
CA PHE A 105 14.45 4.52 2.73
C PHE A 105 13.39 5.63 2.76
N VAL A 106 13.25 6.34 1.64
CA VAL A 106 12.29 7.43 1.51
C VAL A 106 11.33 7.16 0.37
N ASN A 107 10.09 7.59 0.53
CA ASN A 107 9.17 7.69 -0.59
C ASN A 107 9.63 8.82 -1.53
N GLY A 108 9.23 8.77 -2.80
CA GLY A 108 9.48 9.89 -3.70
C GLY A 108 8.89 11.16 -3.08
N ALA A 109 9.59 12.30 -3.14
CA ALA A 109 9.15 13.54 -2.48
C ALA A 109 7.82 14.14 -2.98
N ASP A 110 7.20 13.50 -3.97
CA ASP A 110 5.89 13.85 -4.52
C ASP A 110 4.77 12.91 -4.00
N ASN A 111 5.12 11.84 -3.28
CA ASN A 111 4.15 10.88 -2.74
C ASN A 111 3.41 11.49 -1.55
N TYR A 112 2.12 11.20 -1.44
CA TYR A 112 1.21 11.81 -0.49
C TYR A 112 1.40 11.29 0.94
N PHE A 113 1.58 9.97 1.09
CA PHE A 113 1.79 9.33 2.38
C PHE A 113 3.27 9.01 2.63
N GLU A 114 3.70 9.25 3.87
CA GLU A 114 4.97 8.75 4.41
C GLU A 114 4.83 7.28 4.85
N GLN A 115 5.96 6.58 5.00
CA GLN A 115 5.96 5.15 5.27
C GLN A 115 5.33 4.79 6.62
N ASP A 116 5.64 5.57 7.66
CA ASP A 116 5.12 5.39 9.02
C ASP A 116 3.60 5.63 9.12
N GLN A 117 3.04 6.46 8.24
CA GLN A 117 1.61 6.72 8.13
C GLN A 117 0.81 5.53 7.54
N VAL A 118 1.46 4.59 6.85
CA VAL A 118 0.75 3.51 6.14
C VAL A 118 1.21 2.12 6.59
N GLU A 119 2.46 1.93 6.99
CA GLU A 119 3.01 0.60 7.28
C GLU A 119 2.24 -0.13 8.41
N HIS A 120 1.67 0.62 9.36
CA HIS A 120 0.91 0.06 10.47
C HIS A 120 -0.46 -0.52 10.07
N ILE A 121 -0.99 -0.19 8.90
CA ILE A 121 -2.30 -0.72 8.46
C ILE A 121 -2.19 -2.20 8.06
N LEU A 122 -0.98 -2.69 7.76
CA LEU A 122 -0.78 -4.10 7.39
C LEU A 122 -0.77 -4.98 8.63
N VAL A 123 -1.72 -5.88 8.71
CA VAL A 123 -1.84 -6.92 9.74
C VAL A 123 -1.71 -8.30 9.10
N GLU A 124 -1.40 -9.32 9.91
CA GLU A 124 -1.29 -10.70 9.40
C GLU A 124 -2.66 -11.33 9.11
N ASP A 125 -3.68 -10.93 9.88
CA ASP A 125 -5.04 -11.45 9.80
C ASP A 125 -6.04 -10.34 10.14
N LEU A 126 -7.17 -10.31 9.42
CA LEU A 126 -8.30 -9.40 9.68
C LEU A 126 -9.35 -10.03 10.62
N GLY A 127 -9.20 -11.32 10.94
CA GLY A 127 -10.19 -12.12 11.64
C GLY A 127 -11.26 -12.66 10.68
N ASP A 128 -12.26 -13.35 11.25
CA ASP A 128 -13.41 -13.81 10.48
C ASP A 128 -14.30 -12.61 10.13
N LEU A 129 -14.58 -12.44 8.83
CA LEU A 129 -15.44 -11.40 8.29
C LEU A 129 -16.73 -11.97 7.72
N THR A 130 -16.97 -13.28 7.88
CA THR A 130 -18.15 -13.95 7.32
C THR A 130 -19.44 -13.34 7.89
N GLY A 131 -20.32 -12.89 7.01
CA GLY A 131 -21.59 -12.24 7.35
C GLY A 131 -21.47 -10.76 7.70
N GLU A 132 -20.25 -10.20 7.77
CA GLU A 132 -20.05 -8.78 8.07
C GLU A 132 -20.55 -7.89 6.93
N THR A 133 -21.08 -6.73 7.31
CA THR A 133 -21.51 -5.67 6.39
C THR A 133 -20.32 -5.15 5.59
N CYS A 134 -20.45 -5.14 4.27
CA CYS A 134 -19.38 -4.75 3.36
C CYS A 134 -19.83 -3.80 2.25
N PHE A 135 -18.96 -2.85 1.92
CA PHE A 135 -19.10 -1.96 0.78
C PHE A 135 -17.95 -2.19 -0.19
N ILE A 136 -18.28 -2.37 -1.48
CA ILE A 136 -17.29 -2.68 -2.51
C ILE A 136 -16.92 -1.41 -3.27
N GLY A 137 -15.64 -1.30 -3.64
CA GLY A 137 -15.09 -0.31 -4.54
C GLY A 137 -14.36 -0.99 -5.68
N LEU A 138 -14.71 -0.63 -6.90
CA LEU A 138 -14.15 -1.19 -8.13
C LEU A 138 -13.27 -0.16 -8.82
N ASP A 139 -12.02 -0.53 -9.05
CA ASP A 139 -11.11 0.17 -9.96
C ASP A 139 -10.73 -0.78 -11.09
N LEU A 140 -11.47 -0.74 -12.20
CA LEU A 140 -11.24 -1.60 -13.36
C LEU A 140 -10.29 -0.94 -14.37
N SER A 141 -9.35 -1.70 -14.91
CA SER A 141 -8.59 -1.28 -16.08
C SER A 141 -9.33 -1.60 -17.39
N LYS A 142 -9.20 -0.72 -18.39
CA LYS A 142 -9.69 -0.98 -19.76
C LYS A 142 -8.70 -1.77 -20.64
N THR A 143 -7.43 -1.88 -20.23
CA THR A 143 -6.36 -2.38 -21.10
C THR A 143 -5.50 -3.42 -20.37
N THR A 144 -4.55 -2.97 -19.57
CA THR A 144 -3.43 -3.77 -19.09
C THR A 144 -2.99 -3.41 -17.68
N ASP A 145 -3.62 -2.42 -17.05
CA ASP A 145 -3.30 -2.01 -15.67
C ASP A 145 -3.95 -2.96 -14.66
N LEU A 146 -3.59 -2.84 -13.39
CA LEU A 146 -4.21 -3.60 -12.32
C LEU A 146 -5.70 -3.25 -12.25
N THR A 147 -6.55 -4.26 -12.17
CA THR A 147 -7.92 -4.10 -11.68
C THR A 147 -7.92 -4.46 -10.20
N CYS A 148 -8.63 -3.72 -9.38
CA CYS A 148 -8.78 -4.01 -7.96
C CYS A 148 -10.25 -4.03 -7.54
N VAL A 149 -10.61 -5.02 -6.75
CA VAL A 149 -11.85 -5.10 -5.97
C VAL A 149 -11.47 -4.86 -4.51
N SER A 150 -11.90 -3.72 -3.94
CA SER A 150 -11.72 -3.42 -2.52
C SER A 150 -13.03 -3.70 -1.78
N LEU A 151 -12.96 -4.51 -0.74
CA LEU A 151 -14.03 -4.76 0.22
C LEU A 151 -13.70 -3.99 1.50
N ASN A 152 -14.52 -3.01 1.83
CA ASN A 152 -14.37 -2.22 3.05
C ASN A 152 -15.45 -2.66 4.05
N PHE A 153 -15.02 -3.11 5.22
CA PHE A 153 -15.85 -3.57 6.33
C PHE A 153 -15.78 -2.53 7.45
N PRO A 154 -16.74 -1.59 7.51
CA PRO A 154 -16.86 -0.72 8.67
C PRO A 154 -17.32 -1.56 9.87
N THR A 155 -16.55 -1.51 10.96
CA THR A 155 -16.80 -2.29 12.18
C THR A 155 -16.28 -1.48 13.38
N HIS A 156 -16.21 -2.10 14.55
CA HIS A 156 -15.73 -1.46 15.78
C HIS A 156 -14.61 -2.28 16.40
N ASP A 157 -13.71 -1.60 17.10
CA ASP A 157 -12.78 -2.28 18.00
C ASP A 157 -13.47 -2.65 19.33
N GLU A 158 -12.72 -3.29 20.23
CA GLU A 158 -13.23 -3.71 21.54
C GLU A 158 -13.71 -2.54 22.41
N GLU A 159 -13.26 -1.31 22.13
CA GLU A 159 -13.63 -0.08 22.85
C GLU A 159 -14.81 0.67 22.20
N GLY A 160 -15.37 0.14 21.11
CA GLY A 160 -16.48 0.76 20.37
C GLY A 160 -16.05 1.89 19.41
N THR A 161 -14.74 2.05 19.18
CA THR A 161 -14.21 2.99 18.19
C THR A 161 -14.43 2.42 16.80
N SER A 162 -14.98 3.20 15.87
CA SER A 162 -15.20 2.69 14.51
C SER A 162 -13.86 2.46 13.80
N ILE A 163 -13.68 1.29 13.20
CA ILE A 163 -12.49 0.91 12.44
C ILE A 163 -12.91 0.40 11.07
N LEU A 164 -11.96 0.35 10.15
CA LEU A 164 -12.17 -0.11 8.80
C LEU A 164 -11.21 -1.24 8.47
N LYS A 165 -11.76 -2.44 8.31
CA LYS A 165 -11.01 -3.59 7.79
C LYS A 165 -11.16 -3.60 6.27
N VAL A 166 -10.05 -3.74 5.56
CA VAL A 166 -9.96 -3.62 4.09
C VAL A 166 -9.36 -4.87 3.50
N LYS A 167 -10.17 -5.63 2.76
CA LYS A 167 -9.71 -6.79 2.00
C LYS A 167 -9.67 -6.44 0.52
N GLN A 168 -8.61 -6.80 -0.19
CA GLN A 168 -8.46 -6.49 -1.61
C GLN A 168 -8.08 -7.72 -2.43
N MET A 169 -8.65 -7.80 -3.64
CA MET A 169 -8.23 -8.74 -4.68
C MET A 169 -7.81 -7.97 -5.93
N TYR A 170 -6.61 -8.27 -6.40
CA TYR A 170 -6.03 -7.66 -7.59
C TYR A 170 -6.09 -8.63 -8.78
N PHE A 171 -6.47 -8.12 -9.94
CA PHE A 171 -6.58 -8.87 -11.18
C PHE A 171 -5.57 -8.29 -12.17
N LEU A 172 -4.74 -9.15 -12.74
CA LEU A 172 -3.71 -8.76 -13.70
C LEU A 172 -3.54 -9.81 -14.79
N PRO A 173 -3.26 -9.42 -16.05
CA PRO A 173 -3.01 -10.37 -17.12
C PRO A 173 -1.69 -11.12 -16.87
N ASN A 174 -1.65 -12.41 -17.21
CA ASN A 174 -0.43 -13.23 -17.09
C ASN A 174 0.63 -12.91 -18.18
N GLU A 175 0.27 -12.18 -19.25
CA GLU A 175 1.22 -11.83 -20.30
C GLU A 175 2.28 -10.83 -19.81
N ASN A 176 3.56 -11.12 -20.11
CA ASN A 176 4.74 -10.32 -19.74
C ASN A 176 4.95 -10.16 -18.22
N LEU A 177 4.57 -11.16 -17.42
CA LEU A 177 4.70 -11.14 -15.97
C LEU A 177 6.12 -10.78 -15.50
N ASP A 178 7.16 -11.42 -16.04
CA ASP A 178 8.55 -11.13 -15.69
C ASP A 178 8.95 -9.68 -15.90
N PHE A 179 8.40 -9.03 -16.93
CA PHE A 179 8.65 -7.63 -17.22
C PHE A 179 7.91 -6.74 -16.22
N ARG A 180 6.62 -7.03 -15.96
CA ARG A 180 5.80 -6.29 -14.99
C ARG A 180 6.34 -6.37 -13.58
N GLU A 181 6.74 -7.55 -13.12
CA GLU A 181 7.34 -7.71 -11.79
C GLU A 181 8.61 -6.88 -11.63
N LYS A 182 9.40 -6.72 -12.70
CA LYS A 182 10.60 -5.86 -12.70
C LYS A 182 10.25 -4.37 -12.78
N GLU A 183 9.30 -4.01 -13.63
CA GLU A 183 8.88 -2.62 -13.84
C GLU A 183 8.20 -2.03 -12.60
N ASP A 184 7.20 -2.73 -12.07
CA ASP A 184 6.49 -2.33 -10.86
C ASP A 184 7.34 -2.63 -9.60
N ASN A 185 8.30 -3.54 -9.73
CA ASN A 185 9.10 -4.05 -8.62
C ASN A 185 8.22 -4.70 -7.52
N VAL A 186 7.20 -5.45 -7.96
CA VAL A 186 6.24 -6.17 -7.13
C VAL A 186 6.32 -7.66 -7.48
N PRO A 187 6.49 -8.57 -6.51
CA PRO A 187 6.53 -10.00 -6.78
C PRO A 187 5.11 -10.56 -6.97
N TYR A 188 4.46 -10.22 -8.08
CA TYR A 188 3.07 -10.60 -8.35
C TYR A 188 2.82 -12.11 -8.27
N THR A 189 3.75 -12.94 -8.71
CA THR A 189 3.69 -14.41 -8.60
C THR A 189 3.49 -14.83 -7.16
N SER A 190 4.28 -14.26 -6.23
CA SER A 190 4.15 -14.54 -4.80
C SER A 190 2.86 -13.97 -4.21
N MET A 191 2.35 -12.86 -4.74
CA MET A 191 1.06 -12.32 -4.31
C MET A 191 -0.11 -13.22 -4.73
N VAL A 192 -0.03 -13.82 -5.92
CA VAL A 192 -1.01 -14.80 -6.40
C VAL A 192 -0.97 -16.09 -5.58
N GLU A 193 0.22 -16.62 -5.30
CA GLU A 193 0.39 -17.79 -4.43
C GLU A 193 -0.17 -17.59 -3.02
N ARG A 194 -0.16 -16.34 -2.53
CA ARG A 194 -0.72 -15.95 -1.23
C ARG A 194 -2.21 -15.57 -1.28
N GLY A 195 -2.83 -15.57 -2.45
CA GLY A 195 -4.25 -15.23 -2.62
C GLY A 195 -4.56 -13.73 -2.58
N PHE A 196 -3.57 -12.84 -2.73
CA PHE A 196 -3.77 -11.38 -2.75
C PHE A 196 -4.00 -10.82 -4.16
N ALA A 197 -3.70 -11.63 -5.17
CA ALA A 197 -3.93 -11.31 -6.57
C ALA A 197 -4.33 -12.57 -7.33
N THR A 198 -4.85 -12.41 -8.54
CA THR A 198 -5.12 -13.50 -9.46
C THR A 198 -4.70 -13.14 -10.88
N PHE A 199 -4.25 -14.14 -11.62
CA PHE A 199 -3.92 -13.98 -13.03
C PHE A 199 -5.16 -14.17 -13.90
N CYS A 200 -5.41 -13.20 -14.77
CA CYS A 200 -6.37 -13.33 -15.85
C CYS A 200 -5.73 -14.02 -17.06
N ASP A 201 -6.45 -14.95 -17.66
CA ASP A 201 -6.03 -15.62 -18.88
C ASP A 201 -6.07 -14.65 -20.07
N GLY A 202 -4.94 -14.50 -20.75
CA GLY A 202 -4.82 -13.66 -21.94
C GLY A 202 -4.21 -12.28 -21.68
N LYS A 203 -4.47 -11.35 -22.60
CA LYS A 203 -3.79 -10.03 -22.67
C LYS A 203 -4.52 -8.92 -21.92
N MET A 204 -5.79 -9.15 -21.59
CA MET A 204 -6.69 -8.19 -20.95
C MET A 204 -7.30 -8.84 -19.72
N ILE A 205 -7.77 -8.02 -18.78
CA ILE A 205 -8.50 -8.50 -17.62
C ILE A 205 -9.85 -9.05 -18.06
N ASP A 206 -10.15 -10.26 -17.60
CA ASP A 206 -11.44 -10.87 -17.80
C ASP A 206 -12.43 -10.36 -16.74
N GLN A 207 -13.46 -9.65 -17.18
CA GLN A 207 -14.49 -9.13 -16.29
C GLN A 207 -15.38 -10.23 -15.73
N ASP A 208 -15.45 -11.38 -16.40
CA ASP A 208 -16.19 -12.53 -15.88
C ASP A 208 -15.48 -13.12 -14.64
N GLN A 209 -14.14 -13.09 -14.58
CA GLN A 209 -13.40 -13.46 -13.36
C GLN A 209 -13.62 -12.47 -12.21
N VAL A 210 -13.70 -11.17 -12.52
CA VAL A 210 -14.04 -10.15 -11.50
C VAL A 210 -15.46 -10.40 -10.96
N MET A 211 -16.40 -10.73 -11.85
CA MET A 211 -17.76 -11.10 -11.49
C MET A 211 -17.81 -12.35 -10.61
N GLU A 212 -17.10 -13.41 -10.97
CA GLU A 212 -17.01 -14.66 -10.19
C GLU A 212 -16.47 -14.43 -8.78
N TYR A 213 -15.45 -13.57 -8.65
CA TYR A 213 -14.94 -13.17 -7.34
C TYR A 213 -15.99 -12.41 -6.51
N ILE A 214 -16.71 -11.48 -7.12
CA ILE A 214 -17.79 -10.75 -6.42
C ILE A 214 -18.91 -11.71 -6.00
N LEU A 215 -19.30 -12.68 -6.84
CA LEU A 215 -20.29 -13.71 -6.46
C LEU A 215 -19.81 -14.51 -5.25
N THR A 216 -18.54 -14.92 -5.23
CA THR A 216 -17.95 -15.61 -4.08
C THR A 216 -18.02 -14.73 -2.83
N CYS A 217 -17.79 -13.43 -2.97
CA CYS A 217 -17.92 -12.48 -1.86
C CYS A 217 -19.37 -12.33 -1.38
N MET A 218 -20.36 -12.38 -2.28
CA MET A 218 -21.79 -12.34 -1.91
C MET A 218 -22.24 -13.57 -1.11
N GLU A 219 -21.59 -14.71 -1.30
CA GLU A 219 -21.87 -15.91 -0.50
C GLU A 219 -21.29 -15.82 0.91
N LEU A 220 -20.27 -14.97 1.12
CA LEU A 220 -19.52 -14.87 2.37
C LEU A 220 -19.87 -13.63 3.19
N TYR A 221 -20.23 -12.51 2.55
CA TYR A 221 -20.36 -11.20 3.18
C TYR A 221 -21.69 -10.54 2.84
N ASP A 222 -22.14 -9.65 3.72
CA ASP A 222 -23.36 -8.87 3.51
C ASP A 222 -23.05 -7.60 2.69
N ILE A 223 -22.97 -7.76 1.37
CA ILE A 223 -22.62 -6.67 0.45
C ILE A 223 -23.81 -5.73 0.26
N GLN A 224 -23.70 -4.51 0.81
CA GLN A 224 -24.75 -3.50 0.74
C GLN A 224 -24.74 -2.71 -0.58
N GLN A 225 -23.54 -2.34 -1.06
CA GLN A 225 -23.40 -1.47 -2.22
C GLN A 225 -22.06 -1.71 -2.94
N ILE A 226 -22.09 -1.57 -4.26
CA ILE A 226 -20.91 -1.59 -5.12
C ILE A 226 -20.71 -0.20 -5.73
N ASN A 227 -19.56 0.39 -5.44
CA ASN A 227 -19.14 1.69 -5.93
C ASN A 227 -18.13 1.51 -7.07
N TYR A 228 -18.27 2.28 -8.15
CA TYR A 228 -17.41 2.13 -9.33
C TYR A 228 -17.23 3.45 -10.08
N ASP A 229 -16.15 3.59 -10.84
CA ASP A 229 -15.99 4.74 -11.75
C ASP A 229 -16.94 4.61 -12.96
N PRO A 230 -17.78 5.61 -13.28
CA PRO A 230 -18.66 5.56 -14.45
C PRO A 230 -17.94 5.40 -15.79
N ALA A 231 -16.62 5.65 -15.86
CA ALA A 231 -15.83 5.35 -17.06
C ALA A 231 -15.69 3.84 -17.35
N MET A 232 -16.14 2.96 -16.46
CA MET A 232 -15.94 1.50 -16.50
C MET A 232 -16.89 0.74 -17.43
N SER A 233 -16.80 -0.60 -17.41
CA SER A 233 -17.57 -1.50 -18.28
C SER A 233 -19.03 -1.63 -17.84
N GLN A 234 -19.91 -0.98 -18.60
CA GLN A 234 -21.37 -1.05 -18.43
C GLN A 234 -21.89 -2.48 -18.30
N LYS A 235 -21.29 -3.44 -19.02
CA LYS A 235 -21.72 -4.85 -18.98
C LYS A 235 -21.55 -5.51 -17.62
N LEU A 236 -20.47 -5.23 -16.89
CA LEU A 236 -20.27 -5.81 -15.56
C LEU A 236 -21.29 -5.24 -14.57
N ILE A 237 -21.50 -3.93 -14.63
CA ILE A 237 -22.46 -3.23 -13.77
C ILE A 237 -23.89 -3.72 -14.03
N GLU A 238 -24.30 -3.82 -15.30
CA GLU A 238 -25.61 -4.36 -15.66
C GLU A 238 -25.82 -5.79 -15.11
N LYS A 239 -24.80 -6.64 -15.13
CA LYS A 239 -24.88 -7.99 -14.54
C LYS A 239 -25.06 -7.93 -13.02
N LEU A 240 -24.33 -7.05 -12.33
CA LEU A 240 -24.43 -6.88 -10.87
C LEU A 240 -25.81 -6.34 -10.46
N GLU A 241 -26.33 -5.34 -11.16
CA GLU A 241 -27.66 -4.79 -10.92
C GLU A 241 -28.76 -5.85 -11.14
N ASN A 242 -28.61 -6.71 -12.16
CA ASN A 242 -29.55 -7.82 -12.41
C ASN A 242 -29.54 -8.88 -11.30
N LEU A 243 -28.49 -8.94 -10.49
CA LEU A 243 -28.42 -9.79 -9.29
C LEU A 243 -29.02 -9.11 -8.05
N GLY A 244 -29.52 -7.88 -8.19
CA GLY A 244 -30.18 -7.13 -7.11
C GLY A 244 -29.22 -6.27 -6.28
N LEU A 245 -27.95 -6.13 -6.69
CA LEU A 245 -26.98 -5.30 -6.00
C LEU A 245 -27.14 -3.81 -6.35
N GLU A 246 -27.08 -2.94 -5.36
CA GLU A 246 -27.03 -1.50 -5.58
C GLU A 246 -25.66 -1.10 -6.13
N CYS A 247 -25.63 -0.55 -7.35
CA CYS A 247 -24.41 -0.11 -8.01
C CYS A 247 -24.40 1.41 -8.18
N ILE A 248 -23.44 2.08 -7.55
CA ILE A 248 -23.36 3.55 -7.53
C ILE A 248 -22.10 4.05 -8.24
N ALA A 249 -22.31 4.92 -9.22
CA ALA A 249 -21.23 5.61 -9.91
C ALA A 249 -20.54 6.65 -9.01
N VAL A 250 -19.22 6.62 -8.97
CA VAL A 250 -18.33 7.52 -8.23
C VAL A 250 -17.33 8.15 -9.19
N ASN A 251 -17.58 9.40 -9.56
CA ASN A 251 -16.65 10.14 -10.42
C ASN A 251 -15.34 10.44 -9.67
N GLN A 252 -14.19 10.11 -10.27
CA GLN A 252 -12.88 10.31 -9.66
C GLN A 252 -12.36 11.76 -9.80
N TYR A 253 -13.24 12.75 -9.74
CA TYR A 253 -12.88 14.18 -9.79
C TYR A 253 -12.60 14.73 -8.39
N PRO A 254 -11.73 15.75 -8.25
CA PRO A 254 -11.40 16.32 -6.93
C PRO A 254 -12.59 16.78 -6.09
N ASN A 255 -13.66 17.28 -6.69
CA ASN A 255 -14.86 17.67 -5.95
C ASN A 255 -15.64 16.51 -5.33
N VAL A 256 -15.42 15.27 -5.79
CA VAL A 256 -16.01 14.06 -5.23
C VAL A 256 -14.99 13.37 -4.32
N MET A 257 -13.74 13.24 -4.79
CA MET A 257 -12.69 12.48 -4.10
C MET A 257 -12.15 13.16 -2.83
N ASN A 258 -12.26 14.48 -2.71
CA ASN A 258 -11.62 15.21 -1.61
C ASN A 258 -12.07 14.73 -0.22
N ALA A 259 -13.38 14.60 0.00
CA ALA A 259 -13.90 14.20 1.32
C ALA A 259 -13.42 12.80 1.72
N MET A 260 -13.46 11.86 0.77
CA MET A 260 -13.00 10.48 0.98
C MET A 260 -11.50 10.41 1.26
N LEU A 261 -10.71 11.22 0.54
CA LEU A 261 -9.27 11.28 0.74
C LEU A 261 -8.90 11.91 2.09
N ASP A 262 -9.59 12.99 2.49
CA ASP A 262 -9.38 13.64 3.79
C ASP A 262 -9.74 12.71 4.95
N ASP A 263 -10.86 12.00 4.86
CA ASP A 263 -11.26 11.04 5.89
C ASP A 263 -10.34 9.82 5.95
N ALA A 264 -9.95 9.27 4.79
CA ALA A 264 -8.97 8.19 4.72
C ALA A 264 -7.62 8.58 5.35
N GLU A 265 -7.12 9.79 5.09
CA GLU A 265 -5.91 10.31 5.71
C GLU A 265 -6.05 10.40 7.23
N ARG A 266 -7.20 10.87 7.72
CA ARG A 266 -7.52 10.91 9.16
C ARG A 266 -7.52 9.51 9.76
N LEU A 267 -8.23 8.54 9.16
CA LEU A 267 -8.30 7.17 9.65
C LEU A 267 -6.92 6.49 9.66
N MET A 268 -6.09 6.73 8.64
CA MET A 268 -4.70 6.25 8.63
C MET A 268 -3.88 6.90 9.75
N TYR A 269 -4.01 8.20 9.98
CA TYR A 269 -3.32 8.88 11.07
C TYR A 269 -3.77 8.37 12.46
N GLU A 270 -5.06 8.12 12.64
CA GLU A 270 -5.67 7.59 13.86
C GLU A 270 -5.47 6.07 14.02
N LYS A 271 -4.84 5.40 13.04
CA LYS A 271 -4.59 3.94 13.03
C LYS A 271 -5.86 3.09 13.06
N ARG A 272 -6.88 3.53 12.34
CA ARG A 272 -8.22 2.90 12.27
C ARG A 272 -8.46 2.11 10.99
N VAL A 273 -7.44 1.96 10.14
CA VAL A 273 -7.50 1.16 8.90
C VAL A 273 -6.60 -0.05 9.02
N PHE A 274 -7.13 -1.22 8.66
CA PHE A 274 -6.40 -2.49 8.71
C PHE A 274 -6.56 -3.27 7.41
N THR A 275 -5.51 -3.93 6.92
CA THR A 275 -5.53 -4.79 5.74
C THR A 275 -4.62 -5.99 5.93
N ASP A 276 -4.98 -7.13 5.34
CA ASP A 276 -4.10 -8.30 5.20
C ASP A 276 -3.24 -8.23 3.92
N ASN A 277 -3.56 -7.31 3.00
CA ASN A 277 -2.99 -7.29 1.66
C ASN A 277 -1.85 -6.26 1.52
N PRO A 278 -0.59 -6.70 1.34
CA PRO A 278 0.56 -5.79 1.21
C PRO A 278 0.54 -4.95 -0.07
N LEU A 279 -0.25 -5.32 -1.09
CA LEU A 279 -0.43 -4.50 -2.29
C LEU A 279 -1.20 -3.20 -1.99
N PHE A 280 -2.08 -3.20 -0.98
CA PHE A 280 -2.78 -1.98 -0.58
C PHE A 280 -1.80 -0.94 -0.04
N VAL A 281 -0.89 -1.36 0.85
CA VAL A 281 0.22 -0.52 1.36
C VAL A 281 1.09 -0.02 0.23
N TYR A 282 1.46 -0.89 -0.72
CA TYR A 282 2.22 -0.49 -1.90
C TYR A 282 1.49 0.59 -2.69
N CYS A 283 0.19 0.41 -2.98
CA CYS A 283 -0.60 1.40 -3.69
C CYS A 283 -0.68 2.73 -2.95
N ALA A 284 -0.97 2.71 -1.64
CA ALA A 284 -1.06 3.91 -0.80
C ALA A 284 0.26 4.70 -0.77
N LEU A 285 1.41 4.04 -0.61
CA LEU A 285 2.73 4.69 -0.61
C LEU A 285 3.11 5.31 -1.96
N ASN A 286 2.45 4.94 -3.05
CA ASN A 286 2.71 5.45 -4.39
C ASN A 286 1.77 6.58 -4.82
N VAL A 287 0.77 6.91 -4.01
CA VAL A 287 -0.23 7.94 -4.33
C VAL A 287 0.44 9.29 -4.46
N VAL A 288 0.18 9.98 -5.57
CA VAL A 288 0.42 11.42 -5.71
C VAL A 288 -0.93 12.11 -5.79
N VAL A 289 -1.13 13.16 -5.00
CA VAL A 289 -2.37 13.93 -4.95
C VAL A 289 -2.25 15.20 -5.77
N VAL A 290 -3.29 15.49 -6.55
CA VAL A 290 -3.45 16.77 -7.25
C VAL A 290 -4.50 17.62 -6.57
N THR A 291 -4.23 18.91 -6.50
CA THR A 291 -5.16 19.91 -5.96
C THR A 291 -5.68 20.77 -7.10
N ASN A 292 -7.00 20.92 -7.19
CA ASN A 292 -7.63 21.80 -8.18
C ASN A 292 -7.56 23.28 -7.73
N ILE A 293 -8.05 24.20 -8.56
CA ILE A 293 -8.04 25.65 -8.27
C ILE A 293 -8.85 26.04 -7.02
N ASN A 294 -9.78 25.17 -6.57
CA ASN A 294 -10.61 25.38 -5.40
C ASN A 294 -10.02 24.74 -4.13
N GLY A 295 -8.78 24.23 -4.19
CA GLY A 295 -8.14 23.59 -3.04
C GLY A 295 -8.55 22.14 -2.80
N MET A 296 -9.39 21.54 -3.67
CA MET A 296 -9.86 20.16 -3.50
C MET A 296 -8.84 19.17 -4.06
N LYS A 297 -8.62 18.08 -3.33
CA LYS A 297 -7.63 17.04 -3.56
C LYS A 297 -8.24 15.81 -4.23
N ALA A 298 -7.46 15.13 -5.08
CA ALA A 298 -7.74 13.77 -5.55
C ALA A 298 -6.43 13.01 -5.82
N PRO A 299 -6.41 11.68 -5.67
CA PRO A 299 -5.35 10.85 -6.22
C PRO A 299 -5.20 11.05 -7.73
N SER A 300 -3.97 11.08 -8.22
CA SER A 300 -3.67 11.24 -9.64
C SER A 300 -2.96 10.02 -10.20
N LYS A 301 -3.68 9.18 -10.95
CA LYS A 301 -3.06 8.08 -11.72
C LYS A 301 -2.01 8.58 -12.72
N ARG A 302 -2.16 9.82 -13.23
CA ARG A 302 -1.21 10.42 -14.19
C ARG A 302 0.10 10.86 -13.54
N GLN A 303 0.06 11.41 -12.33
CA GLN A 303 1.26 11.89 -11.64
C GLN A 303 1.92 10.80 -10.80
N SER A 304 1.14 9.80 -10.36
CA SER A 304 1.66 8.61 -9.69
C SER A 304 2.46 7.78 -10.69
N LYS A 305 3.77 7.65 -10.46
CA LYS A 305 4.66 6.90 -11.35
C LYS A 305 4.45 5.39 -11.27
N LYS A 306 3.86 4.93 -10.18
CA LYS A 306 3.59 3.53 -9.85
C LYS A 306 2.11 3.32 -9.63
N LYS A 307 1.71 2.07 -9.49
CA LYS A 307 0.31 1.65 -9.36
C LYS A 307 -0.31 2.15 -8.06
N ILE A 308 -1.52 2.68 -8.16
CA ILE A 308 -2.33 3.20 -7.05
C ILE A 308 -3.73 2.61 -7.03
N ASP A 309 -3.99 1.61 -7.87
CA ASP A 309 -5.33 1.13 -8.19
C ASP A 309 -6.07 0.59 -6.96
N GLY A 310 -5.34 -0.10 -6.06
CA GLY A 310 -5.91 -0.53 -4.78
C GLY A 310 -6.29 0.62 -3.85
N PHE A 311 -5.53 1.72 -3.84
CA PHE A 311 -5.89 2.89 -3.04
C PHE A 311 -7.09 3.64 -3.61
N VAL A 312 -7.20 3.70 -4.94
CA VAL A 312 -8.37 4.28 -5.61
C VAL A 312 -9.62 3.42 -5.36
N ALA A 313 -9.53 2.11 -5.52
CA ALA A 313 -10.64 1.19 -5.22
C ALA A 313 -11.11 1.32 -3.77
N PHE A 314 -10.17 1.39 -2.82
CA PHE A 314 -10.46 1.66 -1.42
C PHE A 314 -11.23 2.97 -1.22
N LEU A 315 -10.77 4.09 -1.81
CA LEU A 315 -11.48 5.37 -1.68
C LEU A 315 -12.87 5.34 -2.30
N VAL A 316 -13.04 4.65 -3.44
CA VAL A 316 -14.33 4.50 -4.10
C VAL A 316 -15.34 3.74 -3.22
N ALA A 317 -14.91 2.68 -2.52
CA ALA A 317 -15.72 2.02 -1.49
C ALA A 317 -15.97 2.94 -0.29
N HIS A 318 -14.93 3.68 0.11
CA HIS A 318 -14.93 4.54 1.29
C HIS A 318 -15.91 5.71 1.20
N LYS A 319 -16.35 6.07 -0.02
CA LYS A 319 -17.48 6.98 -0.24
C LYS A 319 -18.68 6.67 0.65
N GLU A 320 -19.01 5.39 0.78
CA GLU A 320 -20.15 4.95 1.56
C GLU A 320 -19.74 4.63 2.99
N THR A 321 -18.59 3.96 3.18
CA THR A 321 -18.20 3.59 4.55
C THR A 321 -17.98 4.81 5.45
N MET A 322 -17.45 5.93 4.94
CA MET A 322 -17.28 7.16 5.73
C MET A 322 -18.60 7.73 6.26
N MET A 323 -19.74 7.34 5.67
CA MET A 323 -21.08 7.78 6.07
C MET A 323 -21.71 6.89 7.15
N VAL A 324 -21.17 5.69 7.38
CA VAL A 324 -21.70 4.69 8.32
C VAL A 324 -20.70 4.33 9.43
N MET A 325 -19.53 4.98 9.46
CA MET A 325 -18.49 4.79 10.47
C MET A 325 -18.69 5.73 11.66
N ASP A 326 -19.73 5.48 12.45
CA ASP A 326 -19.97 6.20 13.71
C ASP A 326 -19.39 5.42 14.90
N ASP A 327 -18.79 6.13 15.86
CA ASP A 327 -18.35 5.55 17.14
C ASP A 327 -19.58 5.16 17.98
N VAL A 328 -19.49 4.03 18.69
CA VAL A 328 -20.59 3.50 19.49
C VAL A 328 -20.26 3.66 20.98
N SER A 329 -21.22 4.13 21.77
CA SER A 329 -21.07 4.21 23.23
C SER A 329 -21.16 2.82 23.87
N GLU A 330 -20.69 2.65 25.12
CA GLU A 330 -20.84 1.39 25.86
C GLU A 330 -22.29 0.86 25.86
N GLU A 331 -23.28 1.74 26.07
CA GLU A 331 -24.71 1.38 26.02
C GLU A 331 -25.16 0.92 24.62
N GLY A 332 -24.57 1.47 23.55
CA GLY A 332 -24.83 1.03 22.17
C GLY A 332 -24.16 -0.32 21.86
N MET A 333 -23.00 -0.58 22.47
CA MET A 333 -22.29 -1.85 22.31
C MET A 333 -23.06 -3.00 22.98
N ASP A 334 -23.59 -2.77 24.19
CA ASP A 334 -24.47 -3.73 24.86
C ASP A 334 -25.72 -4.06 24.01
N ALA A 335 -26.30 -3.06 23.34
CA ALA A 335 -27.45 -3.26 22.45
C ALA A 335 -27.11 -4.08 21.20
N LEU A 336 -25.93 -3.86 20.59
CA LEU A 336 -25.44 -4.66 19.45
C LEU A 336 -25.16 -6.10 19.86
N ILE A 337 -24.52 -6.29 21.02
CA ILE A 337 -24.28 -7.61 21.61
C ILE A 337 -25.62 -8.34 21.83
N ASP A 338 -26.60 -7.67 22.43
CA ASP A 338 -27.93 -8.23 22.68
C ASP A 338 -28.69 -8.60 21.37
N GLU A 339 -28.42 -7.93 20.25
CA GLU A 339 -28.98 -8.27 18.94
C GLU A 339 -28.31 -9.50 18.33
N ILE A 340 -27.00 -9.66 18.49
CA ILE A 340 -26.24 -10.85 18.04
C ILE A 340 -26.66 -12.12 18.81
N TYR A 341 -27.01 -12.00 20.10
CA TYR A 341 -27.38 -13.14 20.95
C TYR A 341 -28.89 -13.45 21.00
N ARG A 342 -29.72 -12.81 20.16
CA ARG A 342 -31.14 -13.16 19.96
C ARG A 342 -31.33 -14.16 18.84
#